data_AF-A0A8G1VT73-F1
#
_entry.id   AF-A0A8G1VT73-F1
#
_cell.length_a   1.000
_cell.length_b   1.000
_cell.length_c   1.000
_cell.angle_alpha   90.00
_cell.angle_beta   90.00
_cell.angle_gamma   90.00
#
_symmetry.space_group_name_H-M   'P 1'
#
loop_
_entity.id
_entity.type
_entity.pdbx_description
1 polymer ?
#
loop_
_entity_poly.entity_id
_entity_poly.type
_entity_poly.pdbx_seq_one_letter_code
_entity_poly.pdbx_strand_id
1 'polypeptide(L)'
;MSTGYRMPQHASRMEQSTTNCPCSINGLQIITELRTVQPVVELGTVLDIVQRVYTHGKDVLQCQDCRKSPHSSYVMLPALAEQCLSLFEAVCIAYNITRGNMLFDPSVLAFEEPLPQFICMRSKTVLGQIELDERESVMLVRTLLGRNLMKILEVLETLQKIFRSLGKEASEGGRCAGPATLRACESSVEATMRRFAVFMKQVEDNSGA
;
A
#
# COMPACT_ATOMS: atom_id res chain seq x y z
N MET A 1 19.54 68.15 12.73
CA MET A 1 18.42 67.17 12.74
C MET A 1 18.59 66.31 11.50
N SER A 2 19.14 65.10 11.67
CA SER A 2 19.26 64.10 10.60
C SER A 2 18.95 62.74 11.23
N THR A 3 17.72 62.31 11.04
CA THR A 3 17.21 61.01 11.48
C THR A 3 17.72 59.93 10.55
N GLY A 4 18.66 59.12 11.05
CA GLY A 4 19.13 57.91 10.38
C GLY A 4 18.05 56.82 10.44
N TYR A 5 17.45 56.49 9.31
CA TYR A 5 16.60 55.31 9.18
C TYR A 5 17.49 54.06 9.07
N ARG A 6 17.55 53.27 10.14
CA ARG A 6 18.16 51.93 10.15
C ARG A 6 17.08 50.91 9.81
N MET A 7 17.13 50.37 8.60
CA MET A 7 16.32 49.21 8.19
C MET A 7 16.80 47.97 8.96
N PRO A 8 15.92 47.19 9.62
CA PRO A 8 16.27 45.87 10.12
C PRO A 8 16.25 44.88 8.94
N GLN A 9 17.41 44.37 8.55
CA GLN A 9 17.53 43.17 7.73
C GLN A 9 17.13 41.96 8.58
N HIS A 10 15.82 41.69 8.71
CA HIS A 10 15.34 40.37 9.05
C HIS A 10 15.09 39.61 7.73
N ALA A 11 16.18 39.16 7.12
CA ALA A 11 16.09 38.02 6.22
C ALA A 11 15.76 36.81 7.09
N SER A 12 14.47 36.57 7.29
CA SER A 12 13.97 35.27 7.72
C SER A 12 14.36 34.27 6.64
N ARG A 13 15.56 33.71 6.76
CA ARG A 13 15.96 32.50 6.08
C ARG A 13 14.96 31.45 6.55
N MET A 14 13.92 31.26 5.76
CA MET A 14 13.08 30.08 5.81
C MET A 14 14.05 28.91 5.75
N GLU A 15 14.32 28.30 6.90
CA GLU A 15 15.02 27.02 6.98
C GLU A 15 14.10 26.04 6.27
N GLN A 16 14.32 25.94 4.96
CA GLN A 16 13.81 24.89 4.12
C GLN A 16 14.42 23.64 4.74
N SER A 17 13.62 22.93 5.54
CA SER A 17 13.99 21.65 6.13
C SER A 17 14.38 20.75 4.97
N THR A 18 15.68 20.61 4.70
CA THR A 18 16.20 19.65 3.73
C THR A 18 16.08 18.26 4.33
N THR A 19 14.85 17.81 4.54
CA THR A 19 14.50 16.41 4.78
C THR A 19 14.51 15.71 3.43
N ASN A 20 15.70 15.58 2.84
CA ASN A 20 15.85 15.04 1.49
C ASN A 20 16.00 13.51 1.53
N CYS A 21 15.06 12.82 2.20
CA CYS A 21 14.93 11.38 1.98
C CYS A 21 14.15 11.15 0.67
N PRO A 22 14.57 10.23 -0.20
CA PRO A 22 13.90 9.98 -1.48
C PRO A 22 12.54 9.28 -1.30
N CYS A 23 12.21 8.84 -0.09
CA CYS A 23 11.01 8.08 0.23
C CYS A 23 9.72 8.72 -0.30
N SER A 24 9.51 10.02 -0.06
CA SER A 24 8.28 10.68 -0.54
C SER A 24 8.19 10.67 -2.08
N ILE A 25 9.31 10.92 -2.76
CA ILE A 25 9.38 10.92 -4.23
C ILE A 25 9.18 9.51 -4.78
N ASN A 26 9.82 8.51 -4.19
CA ASN A 26 9.70 7.11 -4.60
C ASN A 26 8.25 6.61 -4.44
N GLY A 27 7.58 6.97 -3.34
CA GLY A 27 6.17 6.64 -3.14
C GLY A 27 5.26 7.32 -4.17
N LEU A 28 5.53 8.58 -4.50
CA LEU A 28 4.82 9.32 -5.55
C LEU A 28 5.05 8.74 -6.95
N GLN A 29 6.25 8.22 -7.24
CA GLN A 29 6.53 7.53 -8.50
C GLN A 29 5.69 6.26 -8.61
N ILE A 30 5.67 5.43 -7.55
CA ILE A 30 4.89 4.18 -7.55
C ILE A 30 3.39 4.46 -7.70
N ILE A 31 2.84 5.45 -6.98
CA ILE A 31 1.40 5.77 -7.08
C ILE A 31 1.04 6.36 -8.44
N THR A 32 1.95 7.14 -9.04
CA THR A 32 1.75 7.68 -10.39
C THR A 32 1.77 6.55 -11.40
N GLU A 33 2.73 5.62 -11.28
CA GLU A 33 2.81 4.45 -12.13
C GLU A 33 1.53 3.63 -12.07
N LEU A 34 1.05 3.28 -10.87
CA LEU A 34 -0.22 2.59 -10.64
C LEU A 34 -1.43 3.27 -11.29
N ARG A 35 -1.43 4.62 -11.38
CA ARG A 35 -2.48 5.39 -12.05
C ARG A 35 -2.33 5.43 -13.57
N THR A 36 -1.10 5.32 -14.07
CA THR A 36 -0.78 5.35 -15.51
C THR A 36 -0.74 3.97 -16.15
N VAL A 37 -0.58 2.92 -15.35
CA VAL A 37 -0.70 1.53 -15.78
C VAL A 37 -2.08 1.37 -16.42
N GLN A 38 -2.09 0.86 -17.65
CA GLN A 38 -3.34 0.53 -18.31
C GLN A 38 -4.13 -0.44 -17.42
N PRO A 39 -5.46 -0.40 -17.43
CA PRO A 39 -6.25 -1.30 -16.60
C PRO A 39 -5.89 -2.77 -16.84
N VAL A 40 -5.35 -3.12 -18.02
CA VAL A 40 -4.91 -4.48 -18.35
C VAL A 40 -3.46 -4.73 -17.91
N VAL A 41 -3.25 -5.71 -17.01
CA VAL A 41 -1.94 -6.07 -16.45
C VAL A 41 -1.68 -7.57 -16.50
N GLU A 42 -0.42 -8.00 -16.50
CA GLU A 42 -0.04 -9.42 -16.37
C GLU A 42 0.34 -9.77 -14.94
N LEU A 43 0.28 -11.05 -14.58
CA LEU A 43 0.67 -11.52 -13.24
C LEU A 43 2.10 -11.09 -12.85
N GLY A 44 3.05 -11.14 -13.78
CA GLY A 44 4.43 -10.70 -13.55
C GLY A 44 4.50 -9.23 -13.13
N THR A 45 3.78 -8.35 -13.84
CA THR A 45 3.69 -6.92 -13.54
C THR A 45 3.05 -6.67 -12.18
N VAL A 46 1.99 -7.40 -11.84
CA VAL A 46 1.37 -7.32 -10.50
C VAL A 46 2.37 -7.66 -9.41
N LEU A 47 3.11 -8.76 -9.56
CA LEU A 47 4.09 -9.20 -8.58
C LEU A 47 5.26 -8.21 -8.45
N ASP A 48 5.72 -7.62 -9.55
CA ASP A 48 6.76 -6.59 -9.54
C ASP A 48 6.31 -5.33 -8.79
N ILE A 49 5.13 -4.80 -9.11
CA ILE A 49 4.56 -3.61 -8.45
C ILE A 49 4.43 -3.84 -6.94
N VAL A 50 3.86 -4.99 -6.55
CA VAL A 50 3.67 -5.34 -5.14
C VAL A 50 5.00 -5.47 -4.41
N GLN A 51 6.00 -6.09 -5.04
CA GLN A 51 7.33 -6.19 -4.47
C GLN A 51 7.98 -4.81 -4.30
N ARG A 52 7.79 -3.88 -5.25
CA ARG A 52 8.27 -2.50 -5.15
C ARG A 52 7.56 -1.73 -4.03
N VAL A 53 6.26 -1.91 -3.85
CA VAL A 53 5.51 -1.36 -2.72
C VAL A 53 6.03 -1.88 -1.39
N TYR A 54 6.29 -3.20 -1.29
CA TYR A 54 6.86 -3.80 -0.08
C TYR A 54 8.25 -3.23 0.25
N THR A 55 9.16 -3.20 -0.73
CA THR A 55 10.50 -2.62 -0.56
C THR A 55 10.41 -1.16 -0.15
N HIS A 56 9.58 -0.37 -0.84
CA HIS A 56 9.36 1.03 -0.51
C HIS A 56 8.83 1.21 0.92
N GLY A 57 7.87 0.38 1.34
CA GLY A 57 7.35 0.37 2.70
C GLY A 57 8.44 0.12 3.74
N LYS A 58 9.30 -0.86 3.51
CA LYS A 58 10.45 -1.13 4.41
C LYS A 58 11.42 0.05 4.49
N ASP A 59 11.77 0.63 3.34
CA ASP A 59 12.68 1.76 3.29
C ASP A 59 12.12 2.97 4.06
N VAL A 60 10.83 3.25 3.88
CA VAL A 60 10.11 4.32 4.60
C VAL A 60 10.14 4.07 6.11
N LEU A 61 9.83 2.85 6.56
CA LEU A 61 9.76 2.50 7.98
C LEU A 61 11.13 2.51 8.67
N GLN A 62 12.21 2.30 7.91
CA GLN A 62 13.59 2.34 8.41
C GLN A 62 14.24 3.72 8.28
N CYS A 63 13.62 4.64 7.52
CA CYS A 63 14.16 5.96 7.27
C CYS A 63 14.06 6.88 8.49
N GLN A 64 15.22 7.39 8.95
CA GLN A 64 15.30 8.30 10.08
C GLN A 64 14.59 9.64 9.82
N ASP A 65 14.59 10.12 8.58
CA ASP A 65 13.92 11.37 8.23
C ASP A 65 12.40 11.20 8.17
N CYS A 66 11.91 10.08 7.64
CA CYS A 66 10.48 9.73 7.70
C CYS A 66 9.99 9.58 9.15
N ARG A 67 10.82 9.06 10.05
CA ARG A 67 10.49 8.96 11.48
C ARG A 67 10.34 10.33 12.15
N LYS A 68 11.17 11.31 11.77
CA LYS A 68 11.09 12.69 12.29
C LYS A 68 9.90 13.47 11.72
N SER A 69 9.47 13.13 10.51
CA SER A 69 8.33 13.77 9.83
C SER A 69 7.36 12.71 9.26
N PRO A 70 6.57 12.06 10.15
CA PRO A 70 5.70 10.95 9.78
C PRO A 70 4.59 11.34 8.79
N HIS A 71 4.25 12.64 8.69
CA HIS A 71 3.13 13.12 7.88
C HIS A 71 3.34 13.02 6.37
N SER A 72 4.57 12.88 5.87
CA SER A 72 4.84 12.91 4.42
C SER A 72 4.80 11.53 3.76
N SER A 73 5.49 10.55 4.34
CA SER A 73 5.75 9.25 3.70
C SER A 73 4.93 8.11 4.29
N TYR A 74 4.61 8.15 5.59
CA TYR A 74 3.79 7.09 6.22
C TYR A 74 2.34 7.11 5.72
N VAL A 75 1.80 8.28 5.42
CA VAL A 75 0.42 8.46 4.95
C VAL A 75 0.17 7.84 3.57
N MET A 76 1.23 7.58 2.79
CA MET A 76 1.10 6.95 1.47
C MET A 76 1.03 5.42 1.54
N LEU A 77 1.55 4.81 2.61
CA LEU A 77 1.63 3.34 2.71
C LEU A 77 0.25 2.66 2.71
N PRO A 78 -0.79 3.17 3.42
CA PRO A 78 -2.13 2.61 3.33
C PRO A 78 -2.71 2.70 1.92
N ALA A 79 -2.49 3.81 1.22
CA ALA A 79 -2.99 4.00 -0.14
C ALA A 79 -2.33 3.03 -1.13
N LEU A 80 -1.00 2.83 -1.03
CA LEU A 80 -0.29 1.86 -1.86
C LEU A 80 -0.72 0.42 -1.55
N ALA A 81 -0.94 0.09 -0.28
CA ALA A 81 -1.44 -1.21 0.13
C ALA A 81 -2.86 -1.47 -0.41
N GLU A 82 -3.74 -0.47 -0.41
CA GLU A 82 -5.08 -0.56 -0.99
C GLU A 82 -5.03 -0.86 -2.49
N GLN A 83 -4.12 -0.21 -3.22
CA GLN A 83 -3.91 -0.49 -4.65
C GLN A 83 -3.39 -1.91 -4.89
N CYS A 84 -2.53 -2.43 -4.01
CA CYS A 84 -2.09 -3.83 -4.08
C CYS A 84 -3.27 -4.80 -3.91
N LEU A 85 -4.21 -4.47 -3.02
CA LEU A 85 -5.46 -5.21 -2.82
C LEU A 85 -6.21 -5.33 -4.15
N SER A 86 -6.50 -4.21 -4.83
CA SER A 86 -7.18 -4.22 -6.14
C SER A 86 -6.44 -5.01 -7.22
N LEU A 87 -5.10 -5.04 -7.20
CA LEU A 87 -4.31 -5.89 -8.11
C LEU A 87 -4.47 -7.38 -7.78
N PHE A 88 -4.44 -7.76 -6.50
CA PHE A 88 -4.68 -9.14 -6.08
C PHE A 88 -6.09 -9.61 -6.44
N GLU A 89 -7.07 -8.70 -6.33
CA GLU A 89 -8.44 -8.96 -6.75
C GLU A 89 -8.53 -9.33 -8.24
N ALA A 90 -7.86 -8.56 -9.09
CA ALA A 90 -7.76 -8.83 -10.52
C ALA A 90 -7.10 -10.19 -10.81
N VAL A 91 -6.04 -10.53 -10.08
CA VAL A 91 -5.37 -11.84 -10.19
C VAL A 91 -6.32 -12.97 -9.80
N CYS A 92 -7.08 -12.84 -8.71
CA CYS A 92 -8.04 -13.87 -8.31
C CYS A 92 -9.09 -14.13 -9.40
N ILE A 93 -9.61 -13.08 -10.04
CA ILE A 93 -10.56 -13.18 -11.14
C ILE A 93 -9.91 -13.89 -12.34
N ALA A 94 -8.72 -13.45 -12.75
CA ALA A 94 -8.02 -14.04 -13.90
C ALA A 94 -7.67 -15.53 -13.72
N TYR A 95 -7.43 -15.94 -12.48
CA TYR A 95 -7.05 -17.33 -12.16
C TYR A 95 -8.21 -18.19 -11.65
N ASN A 96 -9.46 -17.72 -11.68
CA ASN A 96 -10.63 -18.41 -11.13
C ASN A 96 -10.42 -18.84 -9.66
N ILE A 97 -9.70 -18.03 -8.89
CA ILE A 97 -9.56 -18.24 -7.45
C ILE A 97 -10.84 -17.71 -6.81
N THR A 98 -11.80 -18.60 -6.62
CA THR A 98 -13.06 -18.32 -5.94
C THR A 98 -12.77 -17.67 -4.58
N ARG A 99 -13.58 -16.68 -4.21
CA ARG A 99 -13.62 -16.10 -2.87
C ARG A 99 -14.80 -16.75 -2.15
N GLY A 100 -14.60 -17.26 -0.93
CA GLY A 100 -15.63 -18.00 -0.18
C GLY A 100 -16.94 -17.26 0.12
N ASN A 101 -17.08 -15.99 -0.27
CA ASN A 101 -18.35 -15.25 -0.20
C ASN A 101 -18.89 -15.03 -1.61
N MET A 102 -20.09 -15.54 -1.88
CA MET A 102 -20.93 -15.26 -3.04
C MET A 102 -21.40 -13.79 -3.14
N LEU A 103 -20.61 -12.84 -2.61
CA LEU A 103 -20.80 -11.42 -2.86
C LEU A 103 -20.27 -11.00 -4.24
N PHE A 104 -19.64 -11.92 -4.99
CA PHE A 104 -19.05 -11.71 -6.31
C PHE A 104 -19.40 -12.82 -7.31
N ASP A 105 -20.63 -13.36 -7.25
CA ASP A 105 -21.12 -14.23 -8.32
C ASP A 105 -21.34 -13.38 -9.60
N PRO A 106 -20.64 -13.67 -10.71
CA PRO A 106 -20.82 -12.93 -11.97
C PRO A 106 -22.27 -12.94 -12.47
N SER A 107 -23.08 -13.91 -12.03
CA SER A 107 -24.48 -14.04 -12.39
C SER A 107 -25.44 -13.29 -11.46
N VAL A 108 -24.98 -12.76 -10.32
CA VAL A 108 -25.80 -12.02 -9.34
C VAL A 108 -25.54 -10.50 -9.36
N LEU A 109 -24.45 -10.03 -9.98
CA LEU A 109 -23.99 -8.62 -9.87
C LEU A 109 -23.91 -7.88 -11.20
N ALA A 110 -24.56 -8.41 -12.24
CA ALA A 110 -24.43 -7.93 -13.61
C ALA A 110 -24.90 -6.48 -13.89
N PHE A 111 -25.29 -5.68 -12.89
CA PHE A 111 -25.82 -4.33 -13.15
C PHE A 111 -25.30 -3.16 -12.32
N GLU A 112 -24.58 -3.31 -11.20
CA GLU A 112 -24.17 -2.11 -10.41
C GLU A 112 -22.82 -2.18 -9.69
N GLU A 113 -21.97 -3.20 -9.88
CA GLU A 113 -20.61 -3.12 -9.33
C GLU A 113 -19.68 -2.29 -10.24
N PRO A 114 -18.93 -1.32 -9.69
CA PRO A 114 -17.89 -0.66 -10.45
C PRO A 114 -16.88 -1.71 -10.91
N LEU A 115 -16.57 -1.70 -12.22
CA LEU A 115 -15.60 -2.60 -12.82
C LEU A 115 -14.31 -2.65 -11.98
N PRO A 116 -13.65 -3.82 -11.87
CA PRO A 116 -12.36 -3.92 -11.22
C PRO A 116 -11.41 -2.85 -11.78
N GLN A 117 -10.73 -2.11 -10.90
CA GLN A 117 -9.78 -1.06 -11.30
C GLN A 117 -8.70 -1.61 -12.25
N PHE A 118 -8.37 -2.90 -12.11
CA PHE A 118 -7.44 -3.63 -12.95
C PHE A 118 -8.08 -4.91 -13.49
N ILE A 119 -7.72 -5.26 -14.71
CA ILE A 119 -8.01 -6.52 -15.40
C ILE A 119 -6.68 -7.25 -15.52
N CYS A 120 -6.57 -8.41 -14.88
CA CYS A 120 -5.37 -9.24 -15.01
C CYS A 120 -5.53 -10.20 -16.19
N MET A 121 -4.55 -10.23 -17.09
CA MET A 121 -4.47 -11.24 -18.14
C MET A 121 -3.91 -12.53 -17.55
N ARG A 122 -4.64 -13.62 -17.73
CA ARG A 122 -4.16 -14.95 -17.38
C ARG A 122 -3.04 -15.33 -18.36
N SER A 123 -1.82 -15.36 -17.85
CA SER A 123 -0.65 -15.86 -18.58
C SER A 123 -0.51 -17.37 -18.39
N LYS A 124 0.08 -18.07 -19.37
CA LYS A 124 0.60 -19.43 -19.13
C LYS A 124 1.61 -19.38 -17.99
N THR A 125 1.50 -20.30 -17.03
CA THR A 125 2.48 -20.38 -15.94
C THR A 125 3.48 -21.51 -16.20
N VAL A 126 4.76 -21.20 -16.05
CA VAL A 126 5.87 -22.12 -16.27
C VAL A 126 6.73 -22.20 -15.02
N LEU A 127 7.18 -23.40 -14.68
CA LEU A 127 8.18 -23.63 -13.66
C LEU A 127 9.46 -24.15 -14.33
N GLY A 128 10.40 -23.24 -14.59
CA GLY A 128 11.57 -23.53 -15.42
C GLY A 128 11.17 -23.75 -16.88
N GLN A 129 11.28 -25.00 -17.35
CA GLN A 129 10.89 -25.41 -18.71
C GLN A 129 9.57 -26.19 -18.75
N ILE A 130 8.90 -26.36 -17.61
CA ILE A 130 7.67 -27.16 -17.48
C ILE A 130 6.47 -26.21 -17.48
N GLU A 131 5.56 -26.37 -18.44
CA GLU A 131 4.24 -25.73 -18.38
C GLU A 131 3.40 -26.40 -17.29
N LEU A 132 2.85 -25.60 -16.37
CA LEU A 132 1.99 -26.09 -15.31
C LEU A 132 0.58 -26.33 -15.84
N ASP A 133 -0.07 -27.38 -15.34
CA ASP A 133 -1.50 -27.56 -15.61
C ASP A 133 -2.34 -26.47 -14.91
N GLU A 134 -3.66 -26.47 -15.14
CA GLU A 134 -4.55 -25.46 -14.56
C GLU A 134 -4.55 -25.48 -13.02
N ARG A 135 -4.52 -26.67 -12.41
CA ARG A 135 -4.56 -26.83 -10.95
C ARG A 135 -3.25 -26.41 -10.32
N GLU A 136 -2.13 -26.81 -10.91
CA GLU A 136 -0.78 -26.42 -10.52
C GLU A 136 -0.58 -24.91 -10.66
N SER A 137 -1.05 -24.32 -11.77
CA SER A 137 -1.04 -22.87 -12.00
C SER A 137 -1.79 -22.14 -10.89
N VAL A 138 -3.01 -22.57 -10.57
CA VAL A 138 -3.84 -21.96 -9.52
C VAL A 138 -3.18 -22.08 -8.14
N MET A 139 -2.60 -23.24 -7.82
CA MET A 139 -1.89 -23.46 -6.56
C MET A 139 -0.66 -22.54 -6.43
N LEU A 140 0.11 -22.40 -7.51
CA LEU A 140 1.24 -21.48 -7.55
C LEU A 140 0.78 -20.03 -7.34
N VAL A 141 -0.25 -19.59 -8.07
CA VAL A 141 -0.77 -18.22 -7.95
C VAL A 141 -1.31 -17.95 -6.55
N ARG A 142 -2.07 -18.89 -5.95
CA ARG A 142 -2.52 -18.77 -4.55
C ARG A 142 -1.34 -18.62 -3.58
N THR A 143 -0.29 -19.42 -3.77
CA THR A 143 0.92 -19.35 -2.94
C THR A 143 1.60 -17.98 -3.08
N LEU A 144 1.72 -17.47 -4.31
CA LEU A 144 2.31 -16.15 -4.56
C LEU A 144 1.46 -15.03 -3.99
N LEU A 145 0.13 -15.09 -4.12
CA LEU A 145 -0.80 -14.14 -3.50
C LEU A 145 -0.65 -14.14 -1.98
N GLY A 146 -0.75 -15.31 -1.33
CA GLY A 146 -0.61 -15.44 0.12
C GLY A 146 0.69 -14.85 0.65
N ARG A 147 1.82 -15.18 0.01
CA ARG A 147 3.15 -14.64 0.38
C ARG A 147 3.22 -13.13 0.25
N ASN A 148 2.64 -12.55 -0.79
CA ASN A 148 2.68 -11.11 -1.02
C ASN A 148 1.69 -10.34 -0.13
N LEU A 149 0.52 -10.91 0.15
CA LEU A 149 -0.41 -10.37 1.16
C LEU A 149 0.26 -10.25 2.52
N MET A 150 0.96 -11.31 2.96
CA MET A 150 1.70 -11.32 4.23
C MET A 150 2.78 -10.25 4.29
N LYS A 151 3.53 -10.04 3.19
CA LYS A 151 4.55 -8.97 3.10
C LYS A 151 3.94 -7.57 3.28
N ILE A 152 2.81 -7.29 2.65
CA ILE A 152 2.15 -5.99 2.79
C ILE A 152 1.57 -5.81 4.19
N LEU A 153 0.97 -6.87 4.76
CA LEU A 153 0.51 -6.86 6.15
C LEU A 153 1.65 -6.58 7.14
N GLU A 154 2.83 -7.16 6.96
CA GLU A 154 4.02 -6.89 7.79
C GLU A 154 4.35 -5.38 7.85
N VAL A 155 4.29 -4.71 6.69
CA VAL A 155 4.52 -3.26 6.59
C VAL A 155 3.45 -2.48 7.34
N LEU A 156 2.17 -2.83 7.15
CA LEU A 156 1.04 -2.15 7.81
C LEU A 156 1.04 -2.37 9.33
N GLU A 157 1.37 -3.56 9.81
CA GLU A 157 1.50 -3.87 11.24
C GLU A 157 2.63 -3.07 11.89
N THR A 158 3.78 -2.98 11.21
CA THR A 158 4.91 -2.19 11.68
C THR A 158 4.53 -0.72 11.75
N LEU A 159 3.83 -0.21 10.73
CA LEU A 159 3.33 1.15 10.71
C LEU A 159 2.32 1.42 11.83
N GLN A 160 1.40 0.49 12.09
CA GLN A 160 0.45 0.60 13.20
C GLN A 160 1.15 0.67 14.55
N LYS A 161 2.21 -0.13 14.77
CA LYS A 161 3.03 -0.07 15.99
C LYS A 161 3.67 1.30 16.18
N ILE A 162 4.16 1.91 15.09
CA ILE A 162 4.75 3.26 15.12
C ILE A 162 3.69 4.31 15.48
N PHE A 163 2.49 4.27 14.90
CA PHE A 163 1.44 5.24 15.26
C PHE A 163 1.02 5.11 16.73
N ARG A 164 0.91 3.88 17.24
CA ARG A 164 0.62 3.64 18.66
C ARG A 164 1.71 4.16 19.58
N SER A 165 2.99 4.03 19.22
CA SER A 165 4.08 4.60 20.02
C SER A 165 4.07 6.13 20.00
N LEU A 166 3.86 6.73 18.84
CA LEU A 166 3.77 8.19 18.70
C LEU A 166 2.58 8.79 19.47
N GLY A 167 1.43 8.09 19.51
CA GLY A 167 0.26 8.50 20.29
C GLY A 167 0.49 8.49 21.81
N LYS A 168 1.32 7.55 22.30
CA LYS A 168 1.72 7.51 23.72
C LYS A 168 2.65 8.66 24.08
N GLU A 169 3.66 8.94 23.25
CA GLU A 169 4.60 10.06 23.45
C GLU A 169 3.89 11.42 23.45
N ALA A 170 2.88 11.60 22.59
CA ALA A 170 2.09 12.84 22.53
C ALA A 170 1.21 13.08 23.76
N SER A 171 0.86 12.03 24.52
CA SER A 171 0.09 12.14 25.77
C SER A 171 0.95 12.54 26.96
N GLU A 172 2.27 12.34 26.88
CA GLU A 172 3.23 12.61 27.96
C GLU A 172 4.04 13.89 27.74
N GLY A 173 4.25 14.30 26.47
CA GLY A 173 5.02 15.50 26.10
C GLY A 173 4.21 16.42 25.19
N GLY A 174 3.52 17.39 25.79
CA GLY A 174 2.74 18.38 25.05
C GLY A 174 3.59 19.12 24.02
N ARG A 175 3.14 19.08 22.75
CA ARG A 175 3.58 19.80 21.53
C ARG A 175 4.29 18.89 20.51
N CYS A 176 3.49 18.23 19.67
CA CYS A 176 3.84 17.91 18.28
C CYS A 176 2.57 17.90 17.42
N ALA A 177 2.74 18.20 16.13
CA ALA A 177 1.70 18.56 15.18
C ALA A 177 0.46 17.63 15.17
N GLY A 178 -0.73 18.26 15.21
CA GLY A 178 -2.03 17.73 14.80
C GLY A 178 -2.39 16.27 15.18
N PRO A 179 -2.92 16.02 16.39
CA PRO A 179 -3.46 14.73 16.79
C PRO A 179 -4.51 14.15 15.82
N ALA A 180 -5.20 15.01 15.07
CA ALA A 180 -6.25 14.61 14.13
C ALA A 180 -5.70 13.88 12.89
N THR A 181 -4.61 14.34 12.29
CA THR A 181 -4.06 13.75 11.05
C THR A 181 -3.39 12.40 11.32
N LEU A 182 -2.69 12.26 12.45
CA LEU A 182 -2.13 10.97 12.86
C LEU A 182 -3.22 9.94 13.16
N ARG A 183 -4.29 10.34 13.87
CA ARG A 183 -5.44 9.46 14.13
C ARG A 183 -6.17 9.03 12.85
N ALA A 184 -6.32 9.94 11.88
CA ALA A 184 -6.90 9.60 10.59
C ALA A 184 -6.03 8.58 9.83
N CYS A 185 -4.71 8.77 9.86
CA CYS A 185 -3.77 7.82 9.24
C CYS A 185 -3.79 6.45 9.96
N GLU A 186 -3.81 6.43 11.29
CA GLU A 186 -3.92 5.20 12.09
C GLU A 186 -5.22 4.45 11.76
N SER A 187 -6.34 5.15 11.69
CA SER A 187 -7.64 4.58 11.31
C SER A 187 -7.62 4.03 9.89
N SER A 188 -6.94 4.70 8.96
CA SER A 188 -6.73 4.21 7.59
C SER A 188 -5.91 2.93 7.57
N VAL A 189 -4.81 2.85 8.33
CA VAL A 189 -4.01 1.62 8.45
C VAL A 189 -4.86 0.47 8.97
N GLU A 190 -5.63 0.70 10.03
CA GLU A 190 -6.48 -0.32 10.63
C GLU A 190 -7.56 -0.81 9.65
N ALA A 191 -8.22 0.11 8.94
CA ALA A 191 -9.21 -0.25 7.93
C ALA A 191 -8.61 -1.10 6.80
N THR A 192 -7.44 -0.71 6.27
CA THR A 192 -6.74 -1.47 5.23
C THR A 192 -6.30 -2.84 5.75
N MET A 193 -5.74 -2.94 6.97
CA MET A 193 -5.38 -4.24 7.57
C MET A 193 -6.58 -5.19 7.68
N ARG A 194 -7.75 -4.69 8.09
CA ARG A 194 -8.98 -5.51 8.15
C ARG A 194 -9.37 -6.03 6.77
N ARG A 195 -9.27 -5.21 5.72
CA ARG A 195 -9.54 -5.62 4.32
C ARG A 195 -8.58 -6.73 3.88
N PHE A 196 -7.28 -6.59 4.17
CA PHE A 196 -6.29 -7.63 3.88
C PHE A 196 -6.60 -8.95 4.61
N ALA A 197 -6.97 -8.90 5.89
CA ALA A 197 -7.32 -10.10 6.66
C ALA A 197 -8.56 -10.82 6.09
N VAL A 198 -9.60 -10.06 5.71
CA VAL A 198 -10.78 -10.61 5.04
C VAL A 198 -10.42 -11.25 3.70
N PHE A 199 -9.59 -10.57 2.91
CA PHE A 199 -9.14 -11.08 1.61
C PHE A 199 -8.31 -12.37 1.75
N MET A 200 -7.38 -12.40 2.70
CA MET A 200 -6.54 -13.57 2.97
C MET A 200 -7.37 -14.80 3.33
N LYS A 201 -8.35 -14.64 4.23
CA LYS A 201 -9.28 -15.71 4.59
C LYS A 201 -10.02 -16.27 3.37
N GLN A 202 -10.46 -15.40 2.45
CA GLN A 202 -11.16 -15.82 1.24
C GLN A 202 -10.29 -16.62 0.26
N VAL A 203 -8.97 -16.37 0.25
CA VAL A 203 -8.00 -17.09 -0.59
C VAL A 203 -7.62 -18.45 0.04
N GLU A 204 -7.58 -18.54 1.36
CA GLU A 204 -7.22 -19.75 2.12
C GLU A 204 -8.37 -20.77 2.19
N ASP A 205 -9.60 -20.34 2.45
CA ASP A 205 -10.75 -21.25 2.70
C ASP A 205 -11.13 -22.14 1.48
N ASN A 206 -10.60 -21.87 0.29
CA ASN A 206 -10.86 -22.63 -0.95
C ASN A 206 -9.77 -23.67 -1.31
N SER A 207 -8.90 -24.04 -0.37
CA SER A 207 -7.93 -25.13 -0.54
C SER A 207 -8.47 -26.52 -0.17
N GLY A 208 -9.74 -26.62 0.27
CA GLY A 208 -10.31 -27.84 0.87
C GLY A 208 -11.46 -28.51 0.11
N ALA A 209 -11.72 -28.14 -1.15
CA ALA A 209 -12.77 -28.77 -1.97
C ALA A 209 -12.18 -29.44 -3.22
#